data_AF-A0A2T2XKS9-F1
#
_entry.id   AF-A0A2T2XKS9-F1
#
_cell.length_a   1.000
_cell.length_b   1.000
_cell.length_c   1.000
_cell.angle_alpha   90.00
_cell.angle_beta   90.00
_cell.angle_gamma   90.00
#
_symmetry.space_group_name_H-M   'P 1'
#
loop_
_entity.id
_entity.type
_entity.pdbx_description
1 polymer ?
#
loop_
_entity_poly.entity_id
_entity_poly.type
_entity_poly.pdbx_seq_one_letter_code
_entity_poly.pdbx_strand_id
1 'polypeptide(L)'
;MRVNEGYHAKFVPRGGYKPVTGYQELGALVHHELSYYRRERDSEQHLGRRRWSLSVPGLIIWFAVITWQGPNIRFNLNYSWYATLALPLIAMGVATGHIVNERKNGTVGWWLSLPMPRYLLVLSKWVASILLTAQRSFYVAGIALLGIYAMMLNGTVSPTIVCHFLLNGLTWTLIMYCLVPPLAALGLFMGTLTYSRWKDLIPGVWLMLVATGWLPVAHPGLYLTVNQALTVTIKPAFALAVFATWLLSGFLLWLATRILTRVTGL
;
A
#
# COMPACT_ATOMS: atom_id res chain seq x y z
N MET A 1 6.48 -9.05 -31.70
CA MET A 1 5.45 -8.99 -30.62
C MET A 1 4.36 -9.99 -30.99
N ARG A 2 4.20 -11.09 -30.25
CA ARG A 2 3.04 -11.97 -30.41
C ARG A 2 1.87 -11.32 -29.68
N VAL A 3 0.87 -10.88 -30.42
CA VAL A 3 -0.42 -10.44 -29.85
C VAL A 3 -1.05 -11.69 -29.24
N ASN A 4 -1.22 -11.69 -27.93
CA ASN A 4 -1.86 -12.80 -27.22
C ASN A 4 -3.38 -12.69 -27.48
N GLU A 5 -3.88 -13.36 -28.52
CA GLU A 5 -5.29 -13.34 -28.95
C GLU A 5 -6.26 -14.04 -27.97
N GLY A 6 -5.81 -14.41 -26.77
CA GLY A 6 -6.58 -15.23 -25.82
C GLY A 6 -7.50 -14.50 -24.85
N TYR A 7 -7.49 -13.17 -24.76
CA TYR A 7 -8.24 -12.41 -23.74
C TYR A 7 -9.55 -11.81 -24.27
N HIS A 8 -10.37 -12.61 -24.94
CA HIS A 8 -11.80 -12.28 -25.09
C HIS A 8 -12.53 -12.71 -23.82
N ALA A 9 -12.44 -11.89 -22.77
CA ALA A 9 -13.31 -12.01 -21.60
C ALA A 9 -14.76 -11.82 -22.06
N LYS A 10 -15.48 -12.92 -22.23
CA LYS A 10 -16.92 -12.99 -22.50
C LYS A 10 -17.70 -12.47 -21.28
N PHE A 11 -17.65 -11.17 -21.03
CA PHE A 11 -18.63 -10.51 -20.17
C PHE A 11 -19.86 -10.23 -21.04
N VAL A 12 -20.65 -11.27 -21.31
CA VAL A 12 -22.01 -11.08 -21.84
C VAL A 12 -22.92 -11.01 -20.61
N PRO A 13 -23.41 -9.82 -20.21
CA PRO A 13 -24.39 -9.74 -19.14
C PRO A 13 -25.68 -10.43 -19.61
N ARG A 14 -25.88 -11.68 -19.17
CA ARG A 14 -27.15 -12.40 -19.31
C ARG A 14 -28.12 -11.86 -18.26
N GLY A 15 -28.76 -10.75 -18.54
CA GLY A 15 -29.81 -10.19 -17.68
C GLY A 15 -30.03 -8.72 -17.96
N GLY A 16 -31.29 -8.34 -18.19
CA GLY A 16 -31.68 -6.96 -18.48
C GLY A 16 -31.08 -5.96 -17.48
N TYR A 17 -30.60 -4.84 -18.02
CA TYR A 17 -30.05 -3.73 -17.25
C TYR A 17 -31.09 -3.24 -16.23
N LYS A 18 -30.98 -3.69 -14.99
CA LYS A 18 -31.58 -2.99 -13.87
C LYS A 18 -30.65 -1.82 -13.54
N PRO A 19 -31.14 -0.59 -13.30
CA PRO A 19 -30.31 0.50 -12.82
C PRO A 19 -29.73 0.09 -11.47
N VAL A 20 -28.45 -0.29 -11.48
CA VAL A 20 -27.71 -0.68 -10.28
C VAL A 20 -27.34 0.62 -9.56
N THR A 21 -27.61 0.70 -8.26
CA THR A 21 -27.20 1.86 -7.45
C THR A 21 -25.67 1.96 -7.41
N GLY A 22 -25.08 3.16 -7.51
CA GLY A 22 -23.62 3.34 -7.67
C GLY A 22 -22.72 2.64 -6.63
N TYR A 23 -23.23 2.34 -5.43
CA TYR A 23 -22.50 1.55 -4.43
C TYR A 23 -22.31 0.07 -4.81
N GLN A 24 -23.32 -0.53 -5.43
CA GLN A 24 -23.25 -1.92 -5.91
C GLN A 24 -22.25 -2.03 -7.07
N GLU A 25 -22.16 -1.01 -7.92
CA GLU A 25 -21.17 -0.93 -9.00
C GLU A 25 -19.73 -0.85 -8.46
N LEU A 26 -19.50 0.02 -7.46
CA LEU A 26 -18.19 0.14 -6.82
C LEU A 26 -17.75 -1.19 -6.19
N GLY A 27 -18.65 -1.86 -5.45
CA GLY A 27 -18.36 -3.16 -4.84
C GLY A 27 -17.99 -4.23 -5.87
N ALA A 28 -18.75 -4.30 -6.97
CA ALA A 28 -18.47 -5.22 -8.07
C ALA A 28 -17.10 -4.95 -8.73
N LEU A 29 -16.76 -3.67 -8.95
CA LEU A 29 -15.47 -3.27 -9.51
C LEU A 29 -14.30 -3.59 -8.58
N VAL A 30 -14.43 -3.30 -7.28
CA VAL A 30 -13.41 -3.63 -6.28
C VAL A 30 -13.22 -5.14 -6.20
N HIS A 31 -14.31 -5.91 -6.20
CA HIS A 31 -14.23 -7.37 -6.21
C HIS A 31 -13.54 -7.88 -7.49
N HIS A 32 -13.88 -7.32 -8.65
CA HIS A 32 -13.26 -7.66 -9.92
C HIS A 32 -11.73 -7.43 -9.86
N GLU A 33 -11.29 -6.26 -9.40
CA GLU A 33 -9.87 -5.92 -9.20
C GLU A 33 -9.15 -6.92 -8.30
N LEU A 34 -9.74 -7.24 -7.15
CA LEU A 34 -9.17 -8.21 -6.22
C LEU A 34 -9.08 -9.62 -6.83
N SER A 35 -10.10 -10.03 -7.60
CA SER A 35 -10.14 -11.33 -8.27
C SER A 35 -9.11 -11.45 -9.40
N TYR A 36 -8.90 -10.35 -10.14
CA TYR A 36 -7.90 -10.28 -11.20
C TYR A 36 -6.50 -10.44 -10.62
N TYR A 37 -6.19 -9.71 -9.54
CA TYR A 37 -4.90 -9.84 -8.86
C TYR A 37 -4.65 -11.21 -8.24
N ARG A 38 -5.70 -11.87 -7.72
CA ARG A 38 -5.58 -13.24 -7.23
C ARG A 38 -5.20 -14.21 -8.36
N ARG A 39 -5.86 -14.11 -9.51
CA ARG A 39 -5.56 -14.93 -10.69
C ARG A 39 -4.17 -14.64 -11.28
N GLU A 40 -3.78 -13.37 -11.35
CA GLU A 40 -2.43 -13.00 -11.80
C GLU A 40 -1.37 -13.56 -10.85
N ARG A 41 -1.62 -13.54 -9.53
CA ARG A 41 -0.74 -14.16 -8.54
C ARG A 41 -0.63 -15.68 -8.74
N ASP A 42 -1.74 -16.37 -9.01
CA ASP A 42 -1.75 -17.82 -9.23
C ASP A 42 -1.02 -18.19 -10.54
N SER A 43 -1.17 -17.36 -11.59
CA SER A 43 -0.41 -17.49 -12.83
C SER A 43 1.08 -17.22 -12.62
N GLU A 44 1.42 -16.15 -11.89
CA GLU A 44 2.79 -15.83 -11.54
C GLU A 44 3.42 -16.88 -10.61
N GLN A 45 2.67 -17.60 -9.79
CA GLN A 45 3.21 -18.69 -8.96
C GLN A 45 3.87 -19.79 -9.81
N HIS A 46 3.36 -20.08 -11.00
CA HIS A 46 3.98 -21.02 -11.93
C HIS A 46 5.28 -20.49 -12.55
N LEU A 47 5.46 -19.17 -12.64
CA LEU A 47 6.70 -18.50 -13.08
C LEU A 47 7.57 -18.02 -11.89
N GLY A 48 7.07 -18.19 -10.65
CA GLY A 48 7.35 -17.32 -9.50
C GLY A 48 8.42 -17.81 -8.54
N ARG A 49 9.02 -18.98 -8.80
CA ARG A 49 10.14 -19.51 -7.99
C ARG A 49 11.33 -18.53 -7.95
N ARG A 50 11.49 -17.70 -8.98
CA ARG A 50 12.63 -16.78 -9.13
C ARG A 50 12.44 -15.41 -8.44
N ARG A 51 11.19 -14.96 -8.19
CA ARG A 51 10.91 -13.65 -7.55
C ARG A 51 10.80 -13.75 -6.03
N TRP A 52 10.24 -14.83 -5.49
CA TRP A 52 10.31 -15.13 -4.06
C TRP A 52 11.75 -15.38 -3.57
N SER A 53 12.66 -15.75 -4.48
CA SER A 53 14.09 -15.87 -4.20
C SER A 53 14.74 -14.57 -3.72
N LEU A 54 14.14 -13.39 -3.93
CA LEU A 54 14.71 -12.11 -3.50
C LEU A 54 14.17 -11.61 -2.16
N SER A 55 12.94 -11.97 -1.77
CA SER A 55 12.37 -11.61 -0.46
C SER A 55 12.87 -12.53 0.66
N VAL A 56 13.11 -13.80 0.35
CA VAL A 56 13.68 -14.79 1.29
C VAL A 56 15.05 -14.37 1.85
N PRO A 57 16.06 -13.96 1.06
CA PRO A 57 17.35 -13.54 1.59
C PRO A 57 17.25 -12.28 2.46
N GLY A 58 16.33 -11.36 2.17
CA GLY A 58 16.08 -10.20 3.04
C GLY A 58 15.63 -10.62 4.44
N LEU A 59 14.68 -11.56 4.53
CA LEU A 59 14.24 -12.13 5.80
C LEU A 59 15.34 -12.92 6.50
N ILE A 60 16.14 -13.70 5.76
CA ILE A 60 17.26 -14.46 6.30
C ILE A 60 18.34 -13.54 6.86
N ILE A 61 18.74 -12.50 6.12
CA ILE A 61 19.72 -11.50 6.58
C ILE A 61 19.19 -10.81 7.84
N TRP A 62 17.92 -10.42 7.85
CA TRP A 62 17.32 -9.78 9.01
C TRP A 62 17.29 -10.70 10.23
N PHE A 63 16.92 -11.97 10.05
CA PHE A 63 16.96 -13.00 11.08
C PHE A 63 18.40 -13.24 11.59
N ALA A 64 19.38 -13.29 10.70
CA ALA A 64 20.79 -13.46 11.03
C ALA A 64 21.33 -12.27 11.83
N VAL A 65 20.99 -11.03 11.45
CA VAL A 65 21.38 -9.82 12.18
C VAL A 65 20.81 -9.85 13.60
N ILE A 66 19.53 -10.20 13.78
CA ILE A 66 18.89 -10.24 15.09
C ILE A 66 19.49 -11.34 15.97
N THR A 67 19.75 -12.52 15.39
CA THR A 67 20.36 -13.64 16.10
C THR A 67 21.80 -13.32 16.50
N TRP A 68 22.56 -12.65 15.63
CA TRP A 68 23.96 -12.28 15.91
C TRP A 68 24.07 -11.15 16.94
N GLN A 69 23.18 -10.16 16.91
CA GLN A 69 23.22 -9.02 17.84
C GLN A 69 22.58 -9.30 19.21
N GLY A 70 21.67 -10.27 19.30
CA GLY A 70 20.91 -10.57 20.53
C GLY A 70 21.77 -10.65 21.80
N PRO A 71 22.84 -11.46 21.83
CA PRO A 71 23.61 -11.69 23.06
C PRO A 71 24.43 -10.47 23.53
N ASN A 72 24.82 -9.56 22.64
CA ASN A 72 25.91 -8.61 22.89
C ASN A 72 25.47 -7.14 22.96
N ILE A 73 24.25 -6.83 22.51
CA ILE A 73 23.75 -5.46 22.44
C ILE A 73 22.42 -5.41 23.16
N ARG A 74 22.19 -4.37 23.99
CA ARG A 74 20.86 -4.02 24.51
C ARG A 74 19.99 -3.57 23.33
N PHE A 75 19.60 -4.52 22.48
CA PHE A 75 18.86 -4.26 21.27
C PHE A 75 17.48 -3.77 21.70
N ASN A 76 17.15 -2.55 21.29
CA ASN A 76 15.83 -2.02 21.53
C ASN A 76 14.87 -2.70 20.56
N LEU A 77 14.16 -3.73 21.04
CA LEU A 77 13.24 -4.51 20.22
C LEU A 77 12.22 -3.66 19.49
N ASN A 78 11.87 -2.49 20.03
CA ASN A 78 10.92 -1.61 19.38
C ASN A 78 11.38 -1.12 18.00
N TYR A 79 12.69 -1.08 17.72
CA TYR A 79 13.19 -0.71 16.41
C TYR A 79 12.77 -1.68 15.30
N SER A 80 12.40 -2.92 15.63
CA SER A 80 11.82 -3.85 14.65
C SER A 80 10.51 -3.32 14.04
N TRP A 81 9.74 -2.51 14.78
CA TRP A 81 8.52 -1.90 14.28
C TRP A 81 8.76 -0.85 13.20
N TYR A 82 9.97 -0.32 13.03
CA TYR A 82 10.28 0.56 11.89
C TYR A 82 10.16 -0.16 10.54
N ALA A 83 10.19 -1.49 10.50
CA ALA A 83 9.90 -2.22 9.26
C ALA A 83 8.44 -2.02 8.77
N THR A 84 7.51 -1.57 9.63
CA THR A 84 6.15 -1.20 9.18
C THR A 84 6.09 0.12 8.42
N LEU A 85 7.19 0.91 8.39
CA LEU A 85 7.35 2.05 7.47
C LEU A 85 7.25 1.63 6.00
N ALA A 86 7.43 0.34 5.69
CA ALA A 86 7.21 -0.19 4.36
C ALA A 86 5.71 -0.22 3.97
N LEU A 87 4.76 -0.20 4.91
CA LEU A 87 3.32 -0.33 4.59
C LEU A 87 2.81 0.77 3.63
N PRO A 88 3.04 2.08 3.89
CA PRO A 88 2.57 3.12 2.98
C PRO A 88 3.27 3.04 1.62
N LEU A 89 4.55 2.64 1.59
CA LEU A 89 5.31 2.47 0.35
C LEU A 89 4.79 1.28 -0.48
N ILE A 90 4.44 0.17 0.18
CA ILE A 90 3.77 -0.96 -0.46
C ILE A 90 2.45 -0.51 -1.06
N ALA A 91 1.66 0.31 -0.35
CA ALA A 91 0.41 0.85 -0.87
C ALA A 91 0.60 1.68 -2.15
N MET A 92 1.58 2.57 -2.15
CA MET A 92 1.96 3.36 -3.31
C MET A 92 2.41 2.47 -4.48
N GLY A 93 3.24 1.47 -4.21
CA GLY A 93 3.74 0.53 -5.20
C GLY A 93 2.64 -0.34 -5.82
N VAL A 94 1.72 -0.85 -5.00
CA VAL A 94 0.51 -1.58 -5.45
C VAL A 94 -0.31 -0.70 -6.37
N ALA A 95 -0.67 0.50 -5.91
CA ALA A 95 -1.47 1.46 -6.65
C ALA A 95 -0.85 1.83 -8.00
N THR A 96 0.45 2.14 -8.02
CA THR A 96 1.19 2.43 -9.26
C THR A 96 1.21 1.20 -10.18
N GLY A 97 1.42 0.02 -9.60
CA GLY A 97 1.44 -1.26 -10.28
C GLY A 97 0.15 -1.56 -11.04
N HIS A 98 -1.02 -1.26 -10.46
CA HIS A 98 -2.32 -1.42 -11.16
C HIS A 98 -2.30 -0.70 -12.52
N ILE A 99 -1.93 0.59 -12.53
CA ILE A 99 -1.97 1.38 -13.77
C ILE A 99 -0.86 0.95 -14.74
N VAL A 100 0.35 0.65 -14.25
CA VAL A 100 1.48 0.24 -15.11
C VAL A 100 1.24 -1.12 -15.75
N ASN A 101 0.70 -2.08 -15.00
CA ASN A 101 0.43 -3.43 -15.51
C ASN A 101 -0.67 -3.42 -16.56
N GLU A 102 -1.72 -2.63 -16.37
CA GLU A 102 -2.79 -2.51 -17.37
C GLU A 102 -2.27 -2.03 -18.73
N ARG A 103 -1.31 -1.10 -18.75
CA ARG A 103 -0.69 -0.68 -20.00
C ARG A 103 0.13 -1.77 -20.63
N LYS A 104 0.97 -2.44 -19.83
CA LYS A 104 1.79 -3.54 -20.34
C LYS A 104 0.91 -4.63 -20.96
N ASN A 105 -0.28 -4.83 -20.41
CA ASN A 105 -1.26 -5.81 -20.88
C ASN A 105 -2.19 -5.26 -21.98
N GLY A 106 -2.10 -3.98 -22.35
CA GLY A 106 -2.98 -3.36 -23.34
C GLY A 106 -4.44 -3.21 -22.90
N THR A 107 -4.75 -3.39 -21.61
CA THR A 107 -6.12 -3.40 -21.07
C THR A 107 -6.62 -2.02 -20.65
N VAL A 108 -5.79 -0.98 -20.74
CA VAL A 108 -6.18 0.42 -20.42
C VAL A 108 -7.38 0.86 -21.26
N GLY A 109 -7.39 0.54 -22.56
CA GLY A 109 -8.49 0.90 -23.46
C GLY A 109 -9.82 0.23 -23.09
N TRP A 110 -9.77 -1.00 -22.55
CA TRP A 110 -10.95 -1.73 -22.11
C TRP A 110 -11.59 -1.10 -20.86
N TRP A 111 -10.78 -0.67 -19.90
CA TRP A 111 -11.30 0.09 -18.75
C TRP A 111 -11.95 1.40 -19.16
N LEU A 112 -11.39 2.04 -20.18
CA LEU A 112 -11.90 3.28 -20.72
C LEU A 112 -13.16 3.09 -21.57
N SER A 113 -13.45 1.89 -22.08
CA SER A 113 -14.69 1.64 -22.82
C SER A 113 -15.88 1.31 -21.92
N LEU A 114 -15.67 1.06 -20.63
CA LEU A 114 -16.76 0.82 -19.69
C LEU A 114 -17.66 2.06 -19.58
N PRO A 115 -19.01 1.89 -19.61
CA PRO A 115 -19.97 2.99 -19.51
C PRO A 115 -20.13 3.47 -18.06
N MET A 116 -19.02 3.58 -17.33
CA MET A 116 -18.98 4.01 -15.94
C MET A 116 -18.20 5.32 -15.81
N PRO A 117 -18.58 6.18 -14.85
CA PRO A 117 -17.89 7.43 -14.67
C PRO A 117 -16.45 7.20 -14.21
N ARG A 118 -15.51 7.96 -14.78
CA ARG A 118 -14.06 7.76 -14.58
C ARG A 118 -13.63 7.84 -13.12
N TYR A 119 -14.27 8.68 -12.32
CA TYR A 119 -13.95 8.81 -10.90
C TYR A 119 -14.22 7.50 -10.14
N LEU A 120 -15.25 6.75 -10.53
CA LEU A 120 -15.65 5.51 -9.87
C LEU A 120 -14.64 4.39 -10.20
N LEU A 121 -14.13 4.38 -11.44
CA LEU A 121 -13.04 3.49 -11.87
C LEU A 121 -11.73 3.75 -11.11
N VAL A 122 -11.36 5.03 -10.93
CA VAL A 122 -10.16 5.39 -10.16
C VAL A 122 -10.36 5.06 -8.68
N LEU A 123 -11.55 5.33 -8.13
CA LEU A 123 -11.91 5.01 -6.76
C LEU A 123 -11.87 3.51 -6.48
N SER A 124 -12.36 2.67 -7.39
CA SER A 124 -12.32 1.21 -7.21
C SER A 124 -10.89 0.68 -7.13
N LYS A 125 -9.97 1.21 -7.96
CA LYS A 125 -8.55 0.86 -7.91
C LYS A 125 -7.89 1.33 -6.61
N TRP A 126 -8.28 2.50 -6.12
CA TRP A 126 -7.78 3.04 -4.85
C TRP A 126 -8.19 2.15 -3.67
N VAL A 127 -9.48 1.81 -3.58
CA VAL A 127 -10.00 0.90 -2.54
C VAL A 127 -9.34 -0.48 -2.66
N ALA A 128 -9.24 -1.03 -3.87
CA ALA A 128 -8.57 -2.31 -4.11
C ALA A 128 -7.11 -2.28 -3.66
N SER A 129 -6.39 -1.19 -3.93
CA SER A 129 -4.99 -1.01 -3.50
C SER A 129 -4.85 -1.00 -1.97
N ILE A 130 -5.77 -0.32 -1.26
CA ILE A 130 -5.80 -0.31 0.21
C ILE A 130 -6.04 -1.72 0.75
N LEU A 131 -7.04 -2.44 0.21
CA LEU A 131 -7.36 -3.81 0.65
C LEU A 131 -6.21 -4.79 0.36
N LEU A 132 -5.58 -4.70 -0.81
CA LEU A 132 -4.40 -5.51 -1.14
C LEU A 132 -3.21 -5.19 -0.22
N THR A 133 -3.03 -3.93 0.16
CA THR A 133 -2.01 -3.54 1.14
C THR A 133 -2.31 -4.12 2.51
N ALA A 134 -3.57 -4.06 2.95
CA ALA A 134 -4.02 -4.67 4.18
C ALA A 134 -3.88 -6.21 4.16
N GLN A 135 -4.05 -6.86 3.02
CA GLN A 135 -3.74 -8.28 2.88
C GLN A 135 -2.23 -8.56 2.95
N ARG A 136 -1.40 -7.69 2.34
CA ARG A 136 0.06 -7.84 2.32
C ARG A 136 0.73 -7.50 3.64
N SER A 137 0.07 -6.76 4.54
CA SER A 137 0.58 -6.43 5.87
C SER A 137 0.68 -7.61 6.82
N PHE A 138 0.35 -8.83 6.38
CA PHE A 138 0.55 -10.06 7.17
C PHE A 138 2.00 -10.23 7.67
N TYR A 139 2.99 -9.65 6.98
CA TYR A 139 4.38 -9.63 7.45
C TYR A 139 4.57 -8.94 8.82
N VAL A 140 3.65 -8.05 9.23
CA VAL A 140 3.65 -7.40 10.55
C VAL A 140 3.50 -8.44 11.67
N ALA A 141 2.72 -9.50 11.46
CA ALA A 141 2.65 -10.62 12.39
C ALA A 141 4.00 -11.35 12.49
N GLY A 142 4.74 -11.46 11.37
CA GLY A 142 6.09 -12.00 11.36
C GLY A 142 7.08 -11.16 12.18
N ILE A 143 7.00 -9.82 12.10
CA ILE A 143 7.80 -8.90 12.93
C ILE A 143 7.49 -9.13 14.41
N ALA A 144 6.20 -9.24 14.77
CA ALA A 144 5.78 -9.48 16.15
C ALA A 144 6.33 -10.80 16.71
N LEU A 145 6.18 -11.90 15.95
CA LEU A 145 6.70 -13.21 16.33
C LEU A 145 8.23 -13.20 16.48
N LEU A 146 8.92 -12.53 15.56
CA LEU A 146 10.37 -12.43 15.59
C LEU A 146 10.86 -11.58 16.78
N GLY A 147 10.13 -10.52 17.14
CA GLY A 147 10.38 -9.76 18.37
C GLY A 147 10.25 -10.62 19.62
N ILE A 148 9.18 -11.41 19.74
CA ILE A 148 9.00 -12.34 20.88
C ILE A 148 10.12 -13.38 20.93
N TYR A 149 10.50 -13.93 19.78
CA TYR A 149 11.63 -14.86 19.68
C TYR A 149 12.95 -14.21 20.14
N ALA A 150 13.22 -12.96 19.76
CA ALA A 150 14.39 -12.23 20.24
C ALA A 150 14.37 -12.00 21.76
N MET A 151 13.19 -11.77 22.36
CA MET A 151 13.08 -11.71 23.83
C MET A 151 13.42 -13.05 24.49
N MET A 152 12.99 -14.18 23.88
CA MET A 152 13.29 -15.53 24.35
C MET A 152 14.79 -15.79 24.38
N LEU A 153 15.50 -15.42 23.31
CA LEU A 153 16.96 -15.58 23.24
C LEU A 153 17.71 -14.75 24.28
N ASN A 154 17.20 -13.56 24.62
CA ASN A 154 17.83 -12.66 25.58
C ASN A 154 17.44 -12.95 27.03
N GLY A 155 16.57 -13.93 27.29
CA GLY A 155 16.09 -14.24 28.64
C GLY A 155 15.22 -13.13 29.26
N THR A 156 14.71 -12.19 28.46
CA THR A 156 13.93 -11.04 28.94
C THR A 156 12.42 -11.23 28.79
N VAL A 157 11.97 -12.46 28.53
CA VAL A 157 10.55 -12.76 28.33
C VAL A 157 9.79 -12.62 29.64
N SER A 158 8.96 -11.60 29.70
CA SER A 158 7.92 -11.45 30.71
C SER A 158 6.60 -11.11 30.00
N PRO A 159 5.46 -11.64 30.46
CA PRO A 159 4.14 -11.33 29.88
C PRO A 159 3.90 -9.81 29.75
N THR A 160 4.34 -9.03 30.74
CA THR A 160 4.22 -7.57 30.76
C THR A 160 5.03 -6.92 29.62
N ILE A 161 6.27 -7.37 29.40
CA ILE A 161 7.15 -6.83 28.36
C ILE A 161 6.61 -7.17 26.97
N VAL A 162 6.14 -8.42 26.78
CA VAL A 162 5.52 -8.86 25.52
C VAL A 162 4.26 -8.04 25.24
N CYS A 163 3.40 -7.83 26.24
CA CYS A 163 2.19 -7.02 26.09
C CYS A 163 2.52 -5.58 25.67
N HIS A 164 3.45 -4.91 26.34
CA HIS A 164 3.87 -3.56 25.98
C HIS A 164 4.46 -3.47 24.57
N PHE A 165 5.30 -4.44 24.19
CA PHE A 165 5.87 -4.51 22.85
C PHE A 165 4.79 -4.65 21.77
N LEU A 166 3.79 -5.53 21.98
CA LEU A 166 2.68 -5.72 21.04
C LEU A 166 1.77 -4.49 20.97
N LEU A 167 1.46 -3.84 22.10
CA LEU A 167 0.66 -2.62 22.12
C LEU A 167 1.36 -1.44 21.43
N ASN A 168 2.66 -1.26 21.67
CA ASN A 168 3.45 -0.24 20.98
C ASN A 168 3.49 -0.52 19.47
N GLY A 169 3.70 -1.79 19.10
CA GLY A 169 3.67 -2.24 17.72
C GLY A 169 2.34 -2.01 17.00
N LEU A 170 1.24 -2.34 17.66
CA LEU A 170 -0.11 -2.10 17.16
C LEU A 170 -0.35 -0.61 16.96
N THR A 171 -0.02 0.22 17.95
CA THR A 171 -0.18 1.67 17.90
C THR A 171 0.62 2.27 16.73
N TRP A 172 1.89 1.86 16.59
CA TRP A 172 2.76 2.28 15.50
C TRP A 172 2.23 1.82 14.14
N THR A 173 1.73 0.59 14.04
CA THR A 173 1.16 0.04 12.81
C THR A 173 -0.11 0.78 12.40
N LEU A 174 -0.98 1.14 13.35
CA LEU A 174 -2.17 1.94 13.09
C LEU A 174 -1.83 3.33 12.52
N ILE A 175 -0.78 3.97 13.05
CA ILE A 175 -0.26 5.23 12.50
C ILE A 175 0.18 5.06 11.04
N MET A 176 0.86 3.96 10.72
CA MET A 176 1.25 3.66 9.33
C MET A 176 0.03 3.42 8.44
N TYR A 177 -1.03 2.78 8.95
CA TYR A 177 -2.28 2.62 8.21
C TYR A 177 -2.98 3.95 7.92
N CYS A 178 -2.87 4.96 8.78
CA CYS A 178 -3.39 6.29 8.49
C CYS A 178 -2.72 6.92 7.25
N LEU A 179 -1.49 6.53 6.92
CA LEU A 179 -0.72 6.99 5.76
C LEU A 179 -0.96 6.15 4.49
N VAL A 180 -1.60 4.98 4.60
CA VAL A 180 -1.88 4.10 3.45
C VAL A 180 -2.81 4.75 2.41
N PRO A 181 -3.97 5.33 2.77
CA PRO A 181 -4.86 5.96 1.80
C PRO A 181 -4.22 7.07 0.94
N PRO A 182 -3.52 8.09 1.51
CA PRO A 182 -2.89 9.12 0.70
C PRO A 182 -1.76 8.59 -0.19
N LEU A 183 -0.97 7.63 0.29
CA LEU A 183 0.11 7.04 -0.51
C LEU A 183 -0.41 6.14 -1.64
N ALA A 184 -1.53 5.45 -1.42
CA ALA A 184 -2.22 4.73 -2.49
C ALA A 184 -2.76 5.71 -3.56
N ALA A 185 -3.36 6.83 -3.16
CA ALA A 185 -3.83 7.85 -4.11
C ALA A 185 -2.66 8.48 -4.89
N LEU A 186 -1.54 8.75 -4.21
CA LEU A 186 -0.33 9.22 -4.85
C LEU A 186 0.23 8.21 -5.85
N GLY A 187 0.26 6.92 -5.50
CA GLY A 187 0.69 5.85 -6.41
C GLY A 187 -0.17 5.78 -7.67
N LEU A 188 -1.50 5.90 -7.54
CA LEU A 188 -2.40 5.99 -8.69
C LEU A 188 -2.11 7.24 -9.52
N PHE A 189 -1.94 8.40 -8.88
CA PHE A 189 -1.63 9.65 -9.56
C PHE A 189 -0.32 9.56 -10.34
N MET A 190 0.77 9.08 -9.72
CA MET A 190 2.04 8.84 -10.40
C MET A 190 1.89 7.84 -11.55
N GLY A 191 1.14 6.76 -11.33
CA GLY A 191 0.74 5.83 -12.37
C GLY A 191 0.13 6.57 -13.56
N THR A 192 -0.90 7.39 -13.34
CA THR A 192 -1.55 8.17 -14.41
C THR A 192 -0.64 9.21 -15.07
N LEU A 193 0.27 9.84 -14.33
CA LEU A 193 1.22 10.83 -14.88
C LEU A 193 2.14 10.22 -15.94
N THR A 194 2.52 8.95 -15.81
CA THR A 194 3.35 8.25 -16.82
C THR A 194 2.69 8.14 -18.20
N TYR A 195 1.40 8.47 -18.31
CA TYR A 195 0.62 8.48 -19.56
C TYR A 195 0.35 9.88 -20.09
N SER A 196 0.67 10.88 -19.30
CA SER A 196 0.42 12.27 -19.63
C SER A 196 1.67 12.94 -20.21
N ARG A 197 1.48 14.12 -20.81
CA ARG A 197 2.60 15.01 -21.16
C ARG A 197 3.37 15.52 -19.93
N TRP A 198 2.85 15.26 -18.71
CA TRP A 198 3.35 15.75 -17.43
C TRP A 198 4.25 14.70 -16.73
N LYS A 199 4.68 13.65 -17.44
CA LYS A 199 5.58 12.61 -16.90
C LYS A 199 6.87 13.18 -16.28
N ASP A 200 7.34 14.32 -16.77
CA ASP A 200 8.57 14.95 -16.30
C ASP A 200 8.41 15.57 -14.89
N LEU A 201 7.18 15.65 -14.37
CA LEU A 201 6.91 16.06 -12.98
C LEU A 201 7.05 14.93 -11.96
N ILE A 202 7.20 13.67 -12.39
CA ILE A 202 7.30 12.52 -11.48
C ILE A 202 8.40 12.71 -10.41
N PRO A 203 9.62 13.18 -10.73
CA PRO A 203 10.64 13.46 -9.72
C PRO A 203 10.18 14.51 -8.70
N GLY A 204 9.48 15.56 -9.14
CA GLY A 204 8.93 16.60 -8.28
C GLY A 204 7.85 16.07 -7.34
N VAL A 205 6.96 15.20 -7.83
CA VAL A 205 5.96 14.51 -7.01
C VAL A 205 6.62 13.61 -5.97
N TRP A 206 7.73 12.96 -6.32
CA TRP A 206 8.54 12.17 -5.39
C TRP A 206 9.17 13.02 -4.29
N LEU A 207 9.74 14.18 -4.65
CA LEU A 207 10.29 15.13 -3.68
C LEU A 207 9.18 15.66 -2.76
N MET A 208 8.00 15.96 -3.29
CA MET A 208 6.85 16.37 -2.50
C MET A 208 6.43 15.28 -1.52
N LEU A 209 6.43 14.01 -1.92
CA LEU A 209 6.17 12.89 -1.03
C LEU A 209 7.18 12.82 0.12
N VAL A 210 8.48 12.92 -0.19
CA VAL A 210 9.52 12.90 0.83
C VAL A 210 9.37 14.08 1.78
N ALA A 211 9.09 15.27 1.23
CA ALA A 211 8.95 16.49 2.00
C ALA A 211 7.68 16.53 2.86
N THR A 212 6.57 15.92 2.44
CA THR A 212 5.26 16.03 3.12
C THR A 212 4.85 14.78 3.87
N GLY A 213 5.06 13.60 3.29
CA GLY A 213 4.66 12.31 3.86
C GLY A 213 5.42 11.97 5.15
N TRP A 214 6.62 12.52 5.31
CA TRP A 214 7.45 12.31 6.51
C TRP A 214 7.35 13.44 7.52
N LEU A 215 6.66 14.55 7.27
CA LEU A 215 6.53 15.66 8.24
C LEU A 215 6.05 15.22 9.62
N PRO A 216 5.04 14.33 9.76
CA PRO A 216 4.59 13.87 11.08
C PRO A 216 5.67 13.10 11.85
N VAL A 217 6.62 12.48 11.14
CA VAL A 217 7.71 11.67 11.68
C VAL A 217 8.98 12.50 11.87
N ALA A 218 9.24 13.46 10.98
CA ALA A 218 10.43 14.31 10.93
C ALA A 218 10.43 15.41 12.00
N HIS A 219 9.27 15.78 12.55
CA HIS A 219 9.14 16.72 13.65
C HIS A 219 8.66 16.01 14.94
N PRO A 220 9.52 15.18 15.56
CA PRO A 220 9.21 14.53 16.83
C PRO A 220 8.93 15.62 17.87
N GLY A 221 7.76 15.58 18.49
CA GLY A 221 7.29 16.57 19.47
C GLY A 221 6.14 17.45 18.99
N LEU A 222 5.89 17.60 17.68
CA LEU A 222 4.73 18.39 17.21
C LEU A 222 3.49 17.50 17.01
N TYR A 223 3.68 16.32 16.41
CA TYR A 223 2.60 15.37 16.13
C TYR A 223 2.71 14.09 16.95
N LEU A 224 3.93 13.56 17.07
CA LEU A 224 4.24 12.32 17.76
C LEU A 224 5.44 12.55 18.68
N THR A 225 5.32 12.11 19.93
CA THR A 225 6.49 11.96 20.80
C THR A 225 6.80 10.48 20.89
N VAL A 226 7.94 10.09 20.32
CA VAL A 226 8.44 8.71 20.36
C VAL A 226 9.58 8.68 21.38
N ASN A 227 9.33 8.07 22.54
CA ASN A 227 10.40 7.87 23.51
C ASN A 227 11.31 6.71 23.08
N GLN A 228 12.45 6.55 23.77
CA GLN A 228 13.34 5.41 23.53
C GLN A 228 12.62 4.06 23.66
N ALA A 229 11.56 3.94 24.47
CA ALA A 229 10.74 2.72 24.57
C ALA A 229 9.69 2.57 23.45
N LEU A 230 9.69 3.45 22.43
CA LEU A 230 8.68 3.54 21.37
C LEU A 230 7.24 3.67 21.89
N THR A 231 7.08 4.14 23.12
CA THR A 231 5.79 4.59 23.64
C THR A 231 5.40 5.82 22.85
N VAL A 232 4.40 5.66 21.99
CA VAL A 232 3.93 6.74 21.12
C VAL A 232 2.86 7.54 21.87
N THR A 233 3.16 8.81 22.16
CA THR A 233 2.13 9.73 22.62
C THR A 233 1.57 10.48 21.41
N ILE A 234 0.30 10.24 21.10
CA ILE A 234 -0.41 10.88 19.98
C ILE A 234 -0.93 12.23 20.45
N LYS A 235 -0.50 13.32 19.81
CA LYS A 235 -1.02 14.67 20.09
C LYS A 235 -2.29 14.93 19.29
N PRO A 236 -3.22 15.78 19.76
CA PRO A 236 -4.43 16.13 19.00
C PRO A 236 -4.14 16.67 17.58
N ALA A 237 -3.03 17.40 17.42
CA ALA A 237 -2.57 17.89 16.13
C ALA A 237 -2.33 16.77 15.09
N PHE A 238 -2.04 15.54 15.53
CA PHE A 238 -1.90 14.39 14.65
C PHE A 238 -3.20 14.06 13.92
N ALA A 239 -4.36 14.14 14.58
CA ALA A 239 -5.65 13.87 13.93
C ALA A 239 -5.94 14.85 12.80
N LEU A 240 -5.63 16.14 13.01
CA LEU A 240 -5.75 17.17 11.98
C LEU A 240 -4.79 16.92 10.81
N ALA A 241 -3.55 16.52 11.09
CA ALA A 241 -2.59 16.15 10.05
C ALA A 241 -3.07 14.94 9.23
N VAL A 242 -3.57 13.88 9.89
CA VAL A 242 -4.16 12.72 9.20
C VAL A 242 -5.33 13.14 8.32
N PHE A 243 -6.26 13.93 8.87
CA PHE A 243 -7.40 14.43 8.09
C PHE A 243 -6.95 15.26 6.87
N ALA A 244 -5.98 16.15 7.04
CA ALA A 244 -5.42 16.92 5.94
C ALA A 244 -4.80 16.03 4.85
N THR A 245 -4.07 14.96 5.22
CA THR A 245 -3.55 14.00 4.23
C THR A 245 -4.65 13.22 3.53
N TRP A 246 -5.79 12.97 4.18
CA TRP A 246 -6.93 12.31 3.55
C TRP A 246 -7.65 13.23 2.56
N LEU A 247 -7.77 14.53 2.86
CA LEU A 247 -8.24 15.52 1.88
C LEU A 247 -7.31 15.59 0.67
N LEU A 248 -5.99 15.56 0.90
CA LEU A 248 -5.00 15.50 -0.17
C LEU A 248 -5.18 14.23 -1.02
N SER A 249 -5.49 13.08 -0.42
CA SER A 249 -5.83 11.85 -1.14
C SER A 249 -7.01 12.06 -2.10
N GLY A 250 -8.08 12.69 -1.63
CA GLY A 250 -9.24 13.03 -2.47
C GLY A 250 -8.88 13.94 -3.64
N PHE A 251 -8.06 14.96 -3.38
CA PHE A 251 -7.55 15.86 -4.42
C PHE A 251 -6.69 15.14 -5.47
N LEU A 252 -5.80 14.23 -5.04
CA LEU A 252 -4.96 13.42 -5.94
C LEU A 252 -5.80 12.49 -6.81
N LEU A 253 -6.83 11.85 -6.25
CA LEU A 253 -7.76 11.01 -7.03
C LEU A 253 -8.55 11.84 -8.06
N TRP A 254 -8.97 13.05 -7.69
CA TRP A 254 -9.61 13.98 -8.61
C TRP A 254 -8.68 14.38 -9.75
N LEU A 255 -7.42 14.73 -9.46
CA LEU A 255 -6.41 15.04 -10.48
C LEU A 255 -6.14 13.85 -11.40
N ALA A 256 -5.95 12.65 -10.84
CA ALA A 256 -5.75 11.42 -11.60
C ALA A 256 -6.92 11.18 -12.56
N THR A 257 -8.15 11.39 -12.09
CA THR A 257 -9.37 11.29 -12.91
C THR A 257 -9.37 12.31 -14.05
N ARG A 258 -9.01 13.58 -13.77
CA ARG A 258 -8.93 14.65 -14.78
C ARG A 258 -7.88 14.37 -15.85
N ILE A 259 -6.71 13.88 -15.45
CA ILE A 259 -5.66 13.49 -16.39
C ILE A 259 -6.17 12.36 -17.29
N LEU A 260 -6.78 11.33 -16.70
CA LEU A 260 -7.31 10.19 -17.42
C LEU A 260 -8.36 10.61 -18.47
N THR A 261 -9.28 11.51 -18.11
CA THR A 261 -10.27 12.06 -19.06
C THR A 261 -9.63 12.79 -20.24
N ARG A 262 -8.58 13.59 -19.99
CA ARG A 262 -7.91 14.35 -21.06
C ARG A 262 -7.11 13.47 -22.01
N VAL A 263 -6.48 12.42 -21.50
CA VAL A 263 -5.69 11.49 -22.31
C VAL A 263 -6.59 10.71 -23.27
N THR A 264 -7.86 10.49 -22.92
CA THR A 264 -8.79 9.74 -23.76
C THR A 264 -9.43 10.49 -24.91
N GLY A 265 -9.32 11.82 -24.99
CA GLY A 265 -9.88 12.61 -26.09
C GLY A 265 -11.40 12.49 -26.29
N LEU A 266 -12.11 11.96 -25.28
CA LEU A 266 -13.57 11.92 -25.12
C LEU A 266 -13.94 12.92 -24.03
#